data_AF-D6XYP9-F1
#
_entry.id   AF-D6XYP9-F1
#
_cell.length_a   1.000
_cell.length_b   1.000
_cell.length_c   1.000
_cell.angle_alpha   90.00
_cell.angle_beta   90.00
_cell.angle_gamma   90.00
#
_symmetry.space_group_name_H-M   'P 1'
#
loop_
_entity.id
_entity.type
_entity.pdbx_description
1 polymer ?
#
loop_
_entity_poly.entity_id
_entity_poly.type
_entity_poly.pdbx_seq_one_letter_code
_entity_poly.pdbx_strand_id
1 'polypeptide(L)'
;MDKQVVAVMHSLDQKEGVMRELEIKGVKEEAVQIIHRDDDEASEYRKFFEQGDYVVLVEVDKELGKIPVEQEDTLSEHRTPKGHHHQPHHQMKQGM
;
A
#
# COMPACT_ATOMS: atom_id res chain seq x y z
N MET A 1 -8.11 -11.78 19.46
CA MET A 1 -7.59 -10.60 18.75
C MET A 1 -6.82 -11.14 17.58
N ASP A 2 -7.26 -10.84 16.37
CA ASP A 2 -6.64 -11.33 15.14
C ASP A 2 -5.67 -10.26 14.62
N LYS A 3 -4.43 -10.69 14.34
CA LYS A 3 -3.42 -9.82 13.73
C LYS A 3 -3.53 -9.94 12.22
N GLN A 4 -3.72 -8.81 11.55
CA GLN A 4 -3.83 -8.76 10.10
C GLN A 4 -2.60 -8.07 9.49
N VAL A 5 -2.02 -8.68 8.44
CA VAL A 5 -1.01 -8.01 7.60
C VAL A 5 -1.71 -6.99 6.71
N VAL A 6 -1.37 -5.72 6.90
CA VAL A 6 -1.99 -4.60 6.16
C VAL A 6 -1.06 -3.97 5.14
N ALA A 7 0.26 -4.07 5.34
CA ALA A 7 1.27 -3.52 4.45
C ALA A 7 2.58 -4.31 4.52
N VAL A 8 3.38 -4.21 3.46
CA VAL A 8 4.77 -4.67 3.40
C VAL A 8 5.62 -3.50 2.92
N MET A 9 6.65 -3.15 3.68
CA MET A 9 7.54 -2.02 3.38
C MET A 9 8.93 -2.56 3.04
N HIS A 10 9.62 -1.85 2.15
CA HIS A 10 11.02 -2.08 1.79
C HIS A 10 11.98 -1.34 2.73
N SER A 11 11.59 -0.16 3.23
CA SER A 11 12.41 0.62 4.15
C SER A 11 11.57 1.26 5.25
N LEU A 12 12.24 1.75 6.30
CA LEU A 12 11.60 2.50 7.38
C LEU A 12 11.12 3.89 6.95
N ASP A 13 11.60 4.43 5.84
CA ASP A 13 11.14 5.73 5.30
C ASP A 13 9.65 5.68 4.92
N GLN A 14 9.17 4.50 4.52
CA GLN A 14 7.77 4.26 4.18
C GLN A 14 6.85 4.18 5.41
N LYS A 15 7.42 4.09 6.63
CA LYS A 15 6.67 3.94 7.88
C LYS A 15 5.71 5.10 8.11
N GLU A 16 6.17 6.35 7.95
CA GLU A 16 5.34 7.52 8.24
C GLU A 16 4.08 7.56 7.35
N GLY A 17 4.22 7.23 6.07
CA GLY A 17 3.08 7.14 5.15
C GLY A 17 2.08 6.06 5.55
N VAL A 18 2.56 4.87 5.90
CA VAL A 18 1.71 3.76 6.35
C VAL A 18 1.00 4.09 7.66
N MET A 19 1.70 4.69 8.63
CA MET A 19 1.11 5.07 9.92
C MET A 19 0.02 6.14 9.75
N ARG A 20 0.23 7.12 8.87
CA ARG A 20 -0.77 8.14 8.55
C ARG A 20 -2.05 7.53 7.96
N GLU A 21 -1.91 6.60 7.02
CA GLU A 21 -3.07 5.91 6.42
C GLU A 21 -3.82 5.05 7.45
N LEU A 22 -3.09 4.43 8.38
CA LEU A 22 -3.67 3.68 9.49
C LEU A 22 -4.44 4.57 10.46
N GLU A 23 -3.90 5.74 10.80
CA GLU A 23 -4.58 6.75 11.63
C GLU A 23 -5.89 7.22 10.99
N ILE A 24 -5.89 7.48 9.68
CA ILE A 24 -7.10 7.85 8.92
C ILE A 24 -8.18 6.75 9.01
N LYS A 25 -7.76 5.48 9.08
CA LYS A 25 -8.66 4.33 9.28
C LYS A 25 -9.06 4.09 10.74
N GLY A 26 -8.62 4.95 11.67
CA GLY A 26 -8.94 4.88 13.09
C GLY A 26 -8.11 3.86 13.87
N VAL A 27 -6.98 3.43 13.32
CA VAL A 27 -6.03 2.54 14.00
C VAL A 27 -5.09 3.37 14.86
N LYS A 28 -4.94 2.97 16.11
CA LYS A 28 -3.96 3.59 17.00
C LYS A 28 -2.58 2.98 16.76
N GLU A 29 -1.54 3.80 16.89
CA GLU A 29 -0.14 3.36 16.79
C GLU A 29 0.18 2.19 17.73
N GLU A 30 -0.39 2.17 18.95
CA GLU A 30 -0.22 1.07 19.92
C GLU A 30 -0.73 -0.30 19.42
N ALA A 31 -1.63 -0.31 18.44
CA ALA A 31 -2.18 -1.52 17.84
C ALA A 31 -1.40 -1.97 16.60
N VAL A 32 -0.36 -1.23 16.20
CA VAL A 32 0.48 -1.52 15.04
C VAL A 32 1.76 -2.20 15.48
N GLN A 33 2.08 -3.34 14.87
CA GLN A 33 3.34 -4.05 15.06
C GLN A 33 4.08 -4.10 13.72
N ILE A 34 5.35 -3.70 13.73
CA ILE A 34 6.22 -3.77 12.54
C ILE A 34 7.26 -4.85 12.83
N ILE A 35 7.32 -5.85 11.96
CA ILE A 35 8.26 -6.98 12.07
C ILE A 35 9.27 -6.89 10.93
N HIS A 36 10.55 -6.94 11.26
CA HIS A 36 11.63 -7.04 10.28
C HIS A 36 11.87 -8.51 9.91
N ARG A 37 12.37 -8.78 8.69
CA ARG A 37 12.64 -10.13 8.19
C ARG A 37 13.55 -11.00 9.07
N ASP A 38 14.38 -10.36 9.90
CA ASP A 38 15.36 -11.02 10.78
C ASP A 38 14.83 -11.22 12.21
N ASP A 39 13.61 -10.76 12.53
CA ASP A 39 12.99 -10.99 13.84
C ASP A 39 12.53 -12.44 13.99
N ASP A 40 12.50 -12.96 15.22
CA ASP A 40 12.02 -14.33 15.51
C ASP A 40 10.57 -14.56 15.03
N GLU A 41 9.72 -13.53 15.17
CA GLU A 41 8.32 -13.53 14.73
C GLU A 41 8.18 -13.50 13.19
N ALA A 42 9.24 -13.20 12.43
CA ALA A 42 9.21 -13.15 10.96
C ALA A 42 8.95 -14.51 10.31
N SER A 43 9.22 -15.60 11.03
CA SER A 43 9.05 -16.97 10.53
C SER A 43 7.62 -17.26 10.06
N GLU A 44 6.61 -16.68 10.69
CA GLU A 44 5.19 -16.83 10.34
C GLU A 44 4.79 -16.01 9.09
N TYR A 45 5.60 -15.00 8.74
CA TYR A 45 5.30 -14.03 7.68
C TYR A 45 6.27 -14.11 6.49
N ARG A 46 7.08 -15.17 6.39
CA ARG A 46 8.10 -15.38 5.33
C ARG A 46 7.64 -15.05 3.90
N LYS A 47 6.42 -15.41 3.54
CA LYS A 47 5.83 -15.13 2.20
C LYS A 47 5.66 -13.65 1.88
N PHE A 48 5.53 -12.80 2.90
CA PHE A 48 5.38 -11.36 2.73
C PHE A 48 6.74 -10.68 2.56
N PHE A 49 7.80 -11.25 3.15
CA PHE A 49 9.16 -10.74 3.00
C PHE A 49 9.76 -10.93 1.60
N GLU A 50 9.08 -11.64 0.70
CA GLU A 50 9.41 -11.65 -0.74
C GLU A 50 9.16 -10.28 -1.41
N GLN A 51 8.33 -9.44 -0.80
CA GLN A 51 7.93 -8.13 -1.32
C GLN A 51 8.58 -6.95 -0.57
N GLY A 52 9.33 -7.17 0.51
CA GLY A 52 9.97 -6.11 1.28
C GLY A 52 10.57 -6.64 2.59
N ASP A 53 11.33 -5.82 3.30
CA ASP A 53 12.06 -6.25 4.49
C ASP A 53 11.26 -6.07 5.80
N TYR A 54 10.14 -5.35 5.75
CA TYR A 54 9.29 -5.06 6.92
C TYR A 54 7.83 -5.43 6.64
N VAL A 55 7.18 -6.08 7.59
CA VAL A 55 5.75 -6.41 7.55
C VAL A 55 5.02 -5.59 8.61
N VAL A 56 3.93 -4.93 8.23
CA VAL A 56 3.09 -4.16 9.13
C VAL A 56 1.83 -4.96 9.47
N LEU A 57 1.68 -5.25 10.75
CA LEU A 57 0.58 -5.95 11.36
C LEU A 57 -0.26 -4.98 12.16
N VAL A 58 -1.57 -5.19 12.15
CA VAL A 58 -2.49 -4.43 12.98
C VAL A 58 -3.39 -5.38 13.74
N GLU A 59 -3.56 -5.11 15.02
CA GLU A 59 -4.57 -5.77 15.85
C GLU A 59 -5.90 -5.03 15.72
N VAL A 60 -6.88 -5.67 15.08
CA VAL A 60 -8.22 -5.09 14.87
C VAL A 60 -9.33 -6.11 15.03
N ASP A 61 -10.47 -5.64 15.51
CA ASP A 61 -11.73 -6.39 15.56
C ASP A 61 -12.39 -6.55 14.17
N LYS A 62 -11.99 -5.73 13.18
CA LYS A 62 -12.58 -5.70 11.82
C LYS A 62 -11.49 -5.71 10.77
N GLU A 63 -11.74 -6.42 9.66
CA GLU A 63 -10.80 -6.51 8.54
C GLU A 63 -10.44 -5.13 7.98
N LEU A 64 -9.16 -4.79 8.02
CA LEU A 64 -8.61 -3.58 7.43
C LEU A 64 -7.99 -3.95 6.10
N GLY A 65 -8.64 -3.63 4.98
CA GLY A 65 -8.06 -3.84 3.65
C GLY A 65 -6.65 -3.23 3.51
N LYS A 66 -5.88 -3.69 2.52
CA LYS A 66 -4.46 -3.31 2.31
C LYS A 66 -4.23 -1.79 2.31
N ILE A 67 -3.11 -1.37 2.91
CA ILE A 67 -2.66 0.02 2.96
C ILE A 67 -1.69 0.25 1.80
N PRO A 68 -1.85 1.35 1.03
CA PRO A 68 -0.89 1.73 0.02
C PRO A 68 0.45 2.07 0.68
N VAL A 69 1.53 1.52 0.14
CA VAL A 69 2.90 1.89 0.52
C VAL A 69 3.47 2.65 -0.66
N GLU A 70 3.95 3.88 -0.44
CA GLU A 70 4.62 4.66 -1.49
C GLU A 70 5.91 3.93 -1.86
N GLN A 71 5.88 3.18 -2.96
CA GLN A 71 7.10 2.62 -3.53
C GLN A 71 7.91 3.79 -4.05
N GLU A 72 9.15 3.93 -3.58
CA GLU A 72 10.10 4.81 -4.24
C GLU A 72 10.22 4.28 -5.67
N ASP A 73 9.63 4.99 -6.64
CA ASP A 73 9.63 4.65 -8.06
C ASP A 73 11.10 4.48 -8.50
N THR A 74 11.63 3.26 -8.46
CA THR A 74 12.79 2.92 -9.25
C THR A 74 12.36 3.06 -10.70
N LEU A 75 12.73 4.17 -11.31
CA LEU A 75 12.59 4.49 -12.73
C LEU A 75 12.64 3.22 -13.60
N SER A 76 11.47 2.69 -13.95
CA SER A 76 11.36 1.66 -14.98
C SER A 76 10.11 1.94 -15.79
N GLU A 77 10.34 2.73 -16.84
CA GLU A 77 9.71 2.66 -18.15
C GLU A 77 8.49 1.72 -18.26
N HIS A 78 7.30 2.26 -17.99
CA HIS A 78 6.07 2.08 -18.77
C HIS A 78 4.87 2.58 -17.94
N ARG A 79 4.77 3.91 -17.83
CA ARG A 79 3.44 4.53 -17.66
C ARG A 79 2.66 4.25 -18.94
N THR A 80 1.94 3.14 -19.01
CA THR A 80 0.69 3.18 -19.78
C THR A 80 -0.22 4.14 -19.04
N PRO A 81 -0.58 5.31 -19.61
CA PRO A 81 -1.47 6.22 -18.92
C PRO A 81 -2.83 5.53 -18.76
N LYS A 82 -3.20 5.22 -17.51
CA LYS A 82 -4.57 4.86 -17.15
C LYS A 82 -5.48 5.98 -17.64
N GLY A 83 -6.35 5.61 -18.58
CA GLY A 83 -7.43 6.39 -19.18
C GLY A 83 -7.61 7.82 -18.72
N HIS A 84 -7.15 8.77 -19.53
CA HIS A 84 -7.78 10.10 -19.55
C HIS A 84 -9.19 9.95 -20.14
N HIS A 85 -10.17 10.25 -19.31
CA HIS A 85 -11.57 10.41 -19.66
C HIS A 85 -11.75 11.26 -20.94
N HIS A 86 -12.40 10.66 -21.94
CA HIS A 86 -13.39 11.25 -22.87
C HIS A 86 -13.19 12.71 -23.30
N GLN A 87 -12.69 12.92 -24.52
CA GLN A 87 -13.05 14.11 -25.30
C GLN A 87 -14.26 13.77 -26.18
N PRO A 88 -15.37 14.52 -26.11
CA PRO A 88 -16.45 14.37 -27.08
C PRO A 88 -15.93 14.77 -28.46
N HIS A 89 -16.01 13.84 -29.41
CA HIS A 89 -15.69 14.09 -30.81
C HIS A 89 -16.80 14.97 -31.42
N HIS A 90 -16.69 16.29 -31.30
CA HIS A 90 -17.53 17.21 -32.08
C HIS A 90 -17.13 17.12 -33.55
N GLN A 91 -17.85 16.30 -34.31
CA GLN A 91 -17.78 16.31 -35.75
C GLN A 91 -18.75 17.39 -36.28
N MET A 92 -18.25 18.61 -36.53
CA MET A 92 -18.96 19.56 -37.38
C MET A 92 -18.90 19.05 -38.82
N LYS A 93 -20.02 18.55 -39.34
CA LYS A 93 -20.19 18.29 -40.77
C LYS A 93 -20.83 19.54 -41.39
N GLN A 94 -20.00 20.42 -41.96
CA GLN A 94 -20.49 21.42 -42.91
C GLN A 94 -20.90 20.72 -44.21
N GLY A 95 -22.04 21.12 -44.78
CA GLY A 95 -22.39 20.81 -46.16
C GLY A 95 -23.88 20.83 -46.46
N MET A 96 -24.43 22.01 -46.72
CA MET A 96 -25.38 22.30 -47.81
C MET A 96 -25.09 23.69 -48.35
#